data_AF-M0LL83-F1
#
_entry.id   AF-M0LL83-F1
#
_cell.length_a   1.000
_cell.length_b   1.000
_cell.length_c   1.000
_cell.angle_alpha   90.00
_cell.angle_beta   90.00
_cell.angle_gamma   90.00
#
_symmetry.space_group_name_H-M   'P 1'
#
loop_
_entity.id
_entity.type
_entity.pdbx_description
1 polymer ?
#
loop_
_entity_poly.entity_id
_entity_poly.type
_entity_poly.pdbx_seq_one_letter_code
_entity_poly.pdbx_strand_id
1 'polypeptide(L)'
;MSRIRRLLGGLFASVVGIVVIGVIATIVFTVTIFVVSTGAGLAGYEPSANYVVLSAALIVVAVILTGGFTPRLSGGSGDEQDAGGFDDRTFN
;
A
#
# COMPACT_ATOMS: atom_id res chain seq x y z
N MET A 1 -6.09 -12.93 -30.35
CA MET A 1 -4.99 -13.22 -29.40
C MET A 1 -4.58 -12.03 -28.50
N SER A 2 -4.90 -10.78 -28.86
CA SER A 2 -4.54 -9.58 -28.06
C SER A 2 -5.26 -9.47 -26.71
N ARG A 3 -6.55 -9.86 -26.62
CA ARG A 3 -7.32 -9.78 -25.36
C ARG A 3 -6.80 -10.72 -24.28
N ILE A 4 -6.48 -11.98 -24.63
CA ILE A 4 -5.94 -12.98 -23.69
C ILE A 4 -4.61 -12.52 -23.10
N ARG A 5 -3.70 -11.97 -23.92
CA ARG A 5 -2.40 -11.47 -23.44
C ARG A 5 -2.54 -10.30 -22.48
N ARG A 6 -3.50 -9.40 -22.73
CA ARG A 6 -3.79 -8.28 -21.82
C ARG A 6 -4.35 -8.75 -20.48
N LEU A 7 -5.24 -9.75 -20.49
CA LEU A 7 -5.78 -10.36 -19.26
C LEU A 7 -4.68 -11.06 -18.44
N LEU A 8 -3.82 -11.85 -19.09
CA LEU A 8 -2.69 -12.52 -18.43
C LEU A 8 -1.68 -11.51 -17.86
N GLY A 9 -1.41 -10.41 -18.58
CA GLY A 9 -0.56 -9.33 -18.08
C GLY A 9 -1.17 -8.63 -16.85
N GLY A 10 -2.47 -8.37 -16.86
CA GLY A 10 -3.19 -7.81 -15.71
C GLY A 10 -3.19 -8.74 -14.49
N LEU A 11 -3.40 -10.05 -14.72
CA LEU A 11 -3.33 -11.05 -13.66
C LEU A 11 -1.92 -11.12 -13.06
N PHE A 12 -0.89 -11.16 -13.89
CA PHE A 12 0.50 -11.20 -13.43
C PHE A 12 0.84 -9.95 -12.59
N ALA A 13 0.45 -8.76 -13.05
CA ALA A 13 0.63 -7.53 -12.29
C ALA A 13 -0.10 -7.57 -10.93
N SER A 14 -1.30 -8.14 -10.88
CA SER A 14 -2.04 -8.32 -9.63
C SER A 14 -1.33 -9.27 -8.65
N VAL A 15 -0.80 -10.40 -9.14
CA VAL A 15 -0.03 -11.35 -8.32
C VAL A 15 1.21 -10.67 -7.75
N VAL A 16 1.97 -9.95 -8.59
CA VAL A 16 3.14 -9.19 -8.13
C VAL A 16 2.74 -8.15 -7.09
N GLY A 17 1.64 -7.43 -7.30
CA GLY A 17 1.10 -6.47 -6.33
C GLY A 17 0.78 -7.11 -4.98
N ILE A 18 0.13 -8.28 -4.96
CA ILE A 18 -0.17 -9.03 -3.74
C ILE A 18 1.12 -9.44 -3.01
N VAL A 19 2.12 -9.92 -3.75
CA VAL A 19 3.42 -10.31 -3.17
C VAL A 19 4.11 -9.09 -2.54
N VAL A 20 4.14 -7.96 -3.23
CA VAL A 20 4.73 -6.71 -2.71
C VAL A 20 4.02 -6.27 -1.43
N ILE A 21 2.68 -6.26 -1.42
CA ILE A 21 1.90 -5.94 -0.22
C ILE A 21 2.19 -6.94 0.91
N GLY A 22 2.32 -8.23 0.61
CA GLY A 22 2.65 -9.26 1.60
C GLY A 22 4.03 -9.08 2.25
N VAL A 23 5.03 -8.68 1.46
CA VAL A 23 6.37 -8.35 1.98
C VAL A 23 6.30 -7.12 2.90
N ILE A 24 5.62 -6.05 2.46
CA ILE A 24 5.44 -4.84 3.26
C ILE A 24 4.71 -5.17 4.56
N ALA A 25 3.62 -5.94 4.49
CA ALA A 25 2.84 -6.35 5.66
C ALA A 25 3.70 -7.11 6.68
N THR A 26 4.59 -7.98 6.23
CA THR A 26 5.49 -8.78 7.09
C THR A 26 6.48 -7.89 7.84
N ILE A 27 7.07 -6.91 7.15
CA ILE A 27 7.99 -5.94 7.76
C ILE A 27 7.25 -5.11 8.81
N VAL A 28 6.09 -4.56 8.46
CA VAL A 28 5.28 -3.74 9.37
C VAL A 28 4.82 -4.55 10.58
N PHE A 29 4.41 -5.79 10.38
CA PHE A 29 4.00 -6.69 11.46
C PHE A 29 5.12 -6.92 12.48
N THR A 30 6.35 -7.14 11.99
CA THR A 30 7.52 -7.32 12.86
C THR A 30 7.76 -6.07 13.73
N VAL A 31 7.69 -4.88 13.13
CA VAL A 31 7.82 -3.61 13.88
C VAL A 31 6.66 -3.43 14.85
N THR A 32 5.45 -3.82 14.46
CA THR A 32 4.23 -3.67 15.29
C THR A 32 4.30 -4.54 16.54
N ILE A 33 4.84 -5.77 16.45
CA ILE A 33 5.09 -6.63 17.63
C ILE A 33 5.96 -5.88 18.66
N PHE A 34 7.04 -5.26 18.20
CA PHE A 34 7.94 -4.50 19.06
C PHE A 34 7.21 -3.32 19.74
N VAL A 35 6.41 -2.57 18.99
CA VAL A 35 5.63 -1.45 19.51
C VAL A 35 4.62 -1.91 20.57
N VAL A 36 3.87 -2.98 20.30
CA VAL A 36 2.86 -3.52 21.23
C VAL A 36 3.51 -4.05 22.50
N SER A 37 4.59 -4.84 22.37
CA SER A 37 5.30 -5.40 23.52
C SER A 37 5.91 -4.31 24.39
N THR A 38 6.55 -3.32 23.78
CA THR A 38 7.16 -2.20 24.51
C THR A 38 6.09 -1.34 25.17
N GLY A 39 5.00 -1.02 24.47
CA GLY A 39 3.89 -0.25 25.01
C GLY A 39 3.23 -0.91 26.21
N ALA A 40 3.04 -2.24 26.17
CA ALA A 40 2.52 -2.99 27.30
C ALA A 40 3.46 -2.95 28.51
N GLY A 41 4.77 -3.09 28.29
CA GLY A 41 5.78 -2.99 29.35
C GLY A 41 5.79 -1.60 30.02
N LEU A 42 5.68 -0.53 29.24
CA LEU A 42 5.58 0.84 29.77
C LEU A 42 4.31 1.08 30.58
N ALA A 43 3.23 0.37 30.27
CA ALA A 43 1.98 0.40 31.00
C ALA A 43 1.96 -0.53 32.22
N GLY A 44 3.05 -1.25 32.50
CA GLY A 44 3.15 -2.17 33.63
C GLY A 44 2.43 -3.51 33.43
N TYR A 45 2.15 -3.90 32.18
CA TYR A 45 1.55 -5.19 31.85
C TYR A 45 2.62 -6.19 31.37
N GLU A 46 2.41 -7.47 31.69
CA GLU A 46 3.12 -8.61 31.09
C GLU A 46 2.21 -9.34 30.10
N PRO A 47 2.21 -8.94 28.82
CA PRO A 47 1.37 -9.60 27.82
C PRO A 47 1.94 -10.97 27.45
N SER A 48 1.05 -11.94 27.24
CA SER A 48 1.45 -13.20 26.61
C SER A 48 1.82 -12.99 25.14
N ALA A 49 2.72 -13.84 24.61
CA ALA A 49 3.14 -13.76 23.21
C ALA A 49 1.95 -13.85 22.22
N ASN A 50 0.96 -14.69 22.52
CA ASN A 50 -0.26 -14.82 21.69
C ASN A 50 -1.04 -13.51 21.60
N TYR A 51 -1.11 -12.75 22.70
CA TYR A 51 -1.79 -11.46 22.72
C TYR A 51 -1.06 -10.42 21.86
N VAL A 52 0.28 -10.36 21.96
CA VAL A 52 1.10 -9.42 21.18
C VAL A 52 0.95 -9.70 19.67
N VAL A 53 1.04 -10.97 19.28
CA VAL A 53 0.89 -11.43 17.89
C VAL A 53 -0.51 -11.10 17.35
N LEU A 54 -1.57 -11.43 18.09
CA LEU A 54 -2.94 -11.17 17.67
C LEU A 54 -3.20 -9.66 17.52
N SER A 55 -2.80 -8.87 18.51
CA SER A 55 -2.99 -7.41 18.49
C SER A 55 -2.21 -6.76 17.35
N ALA A 56 -0.95 -7.16 17.15
CA ALA A 56 -0.14 -6.69 16.04
C ALA A 56 -0.77 -7.06 14.68
N ALA A 57 -1.32 -8.26 14.53
CA ALA A 57 -1.98 -8.69 13.30
C ALA A 57 -3.21 -7.82 12.99
N LEU A 58 -4.05 -7.55 14.00
CA LEU A 58 -5.23 -6.70 13.83
C LEU A 58 -4.86 -5.26 13.47
N ILE A 59 -3.83 -4.69 14.11
CA ILE A 59 -3.32 -3.36 13.80
C ILE A 59 -2.81 -3.31 12.36
N VAL A 60 -2.00 -4.28 11.93
CA VAL A 60 -1.45 -4.34 10.57
C VAL A 60 -2.57 -4.42 9.53
N VAL A 61 -3.57 -5.28 9.75
CA VAL A 61 -4.74 -5.37 8.86
C VAL A 61 -5.46 -4.03 8.77
N ALA A 62 -5.71 -3.36 9.90
CA ALA A 62 -6.37 -2.05 9.92
C ALA A 62 -5.56 -0.99 9.15
N VAL A 63 -4.24 -0.92 9.35
CA VAL A 63 -3.39 0.07 8.69
C VAL A 63 -3.30 -0.18 7.17
N ILE A 64 -3.23 -1.45 6.76
CA ILE A 64 -3.20 -1.82 5.33
C ILE A 64 -4.53 -1.45 4.66
N LEU A 65 -5.65 -1.79 5.27
CA LEU A 65 -6.99 -1.53 4.70
C LEU A 65 -7.34 -0.03 4.65
N THR A 66 -6.89 0.74 5.63
CA THR A 66 -7.11 2.20 5.67
C THR A 66 -6.15 2.98 4.77
N GLY A 67 -5.20 2.30 4.13
CA GLY A 67 -4.24 2.93 3.23
C GLY A 67 -3.17 3.75 3.96
N GLY A 68 -2.87 3.45 5.23
CA GLY A 68 -1.84 4.15 6.02
C GLY A 68 -0.44 4.10 5.40
N PHE A 69 -0.18 3.16 4.49
CA PHE A 69 1.05 3.04 3.70
C PHE A 69 0.91 3.42 2.23
N THR A 70 -0.23 3.97 1.80
CA THR A 70 -0.39 4.43 0.41
C THR A 70 0.63 5.56 0.20
N PRO A 71 1.71 5.36 -0.56
CA PRO A 71 2.64 6.44 -0.84
C PRO A 71 1.84 7.48 -1.60
N ARG A 72 1.75 8.70 -1.07
CA ARG A 72 1.38 9.83 -1.93
C ARG A 72 2.49 9.92 -2.95
N LEU A 73 2.24 9.38 -4.14
CA LEU A 73 3.10 9.53 -5.31
C LEU A 73 3.07 11.00 -5.75
N SER A 74 3.59 11.91 -4.92
CA SER A 74 3.87 13.28 -5.33
C SER A 74 5.31 13.31 -5.87
N GLY A 75 5.43 13.14 -7.18
CA GLY A 75 6.68 13.25 -7.94
C GLY A 75 7.04 11.94 -8.64
N GLY A 76 7.04 11.81 -9.96
CA GLY A 76 6.85 12.77 -11.04
C GLY A 76 7.54 12.20 -12.29
N SER A 77 6.84 12.25 -13.43
CA SER A 77 7.42 12.19 -14.79
C SER A 77 6.36 12.75 -15.72
N GLY A 78 6.77 13.77 -16.48
CA GLY A 78 5.91 14.81 -17.04
C GLY A 78 5.00 14.40 -18.19
N ASP A 79 3.82 15.01 -18.17
CA ASP A 79 3.08 15.34 -19.39
C ASP A 79 3.38 16.81 -19.74
N GLU A 80 4.63 17.09 -20.12
CA GLU A 80 4.97 18.25 -20.97
C GLU A 80 5.06 17.74 -22.41
N GLN A 81 3.89 17.63 -23.06
CA GLN A 81 3.64 17.81 -24.50
C GLN A 81 2.32 17.13 -24.88
N ASP A 82 1.21 17.80 -24.62
CA ASP A 82 0.23 17.93 -25.68
C ASP A 82 -0.20 19.39 -25.69
N ALA A 83 0.57 20.18 -26.44
CA ALA A 83 0.11 21.43 -27.03
C ALA A 83 -1.00 21.08 -28.04
N GLY A 84 -2.13 20.57 -27.54
CA GLY A 84 -3.37 20.50 -28.26
C GLY A 84 -3.84 21.92 -28.44
N GLY A 85 -3.52 22.49 -29.60
CA GLY A 85 -3.90 23.84 -29.99
C GLY A 85 -5.34 24.12 -29.59
N PHE A 86 -5.53 25.22 -28.86
CA PHE A 86 -6.82 25.88 -28.83
C PHE A 86 -7.12 26.28 -30.27
N ASP A 87 -7.93 25.46 -30.94
CA ASP A 87 -8.60 25.78 -32.19
C ASP A 87 -9.46 27.02 -31.92
N ASP A 88 -8.87 28.18 -32.16
CA ASP A 88 -9.54 29.47 -32.16
C ASP A 88 -10.58 29.47 -33.27
N ARG A 89 -11.82 29.14 -32.90
CA ARG A 89 -13.01 29.28 -33.75
C ARG A 89 -13.95 30.32 -33.18
N THR A 90 -13.39 31.39 -32.62
CA THR A 90 -14.16 32.55 -32.21
C THR A 90 -14.32 33.48 -33.41
N PHE A 91 -15.44 33.27 -34.12
CA PHE A 91 -15.99 34.10 -35.18
C PHE A 91 -15.62 35.60 -35.10
N ASN A 92 -14.77 36.06 -36.04
CA ASN A 92 -14.93 37.32 -36.77
C ASN A 92 -14.08 37.28 -38.06
#